data_AF-A0A8J7AAC5-F1
#
_entry.id   AF-A0A8J7AAC5-F1
#
_cell.length_a   1.000
_cell.length_b   1.000
_cell.length_c   1.000
_cell.angle_alpha   90.00
_cell.angle_beta   90.00
_cell.angle_gamma   90.00
#
_symmetry.space_group_name_H-M   'P 1'
#
loop_
_entity.id
_entity.type
_entity.pdbx_description
1 polymer ?
#
loop_
_entity_poly.entity_id
_entity_poly.type
_entity_poly.pdbx_seq_one_letter_code
_entity_poly.pdbx_strand_id
1 'polypeptide(L)'
;MNLWFRLWWYWLVIVTCGVTIFSISLLILPDFMQLFFNAMLFSSSQAHTTFGEIAYSYIKFLYGILGAVMVGWSVTLLFILVGPFYRGQREAWYAMTVSVLVWFMLDSSLSISAGFWQNAVFNTIFLIFFAIPLVGTYRYFQK
;
A
#
# COMPACT_ATOMS: atom_id res chain seq x y z
N MET A 1 25.50 -13.24 -1.32
CA MET A 1 24.23 -12.85 -1.96
C MET A 1 24.53 -11.96 -3.16
N ASN A 2 23.97 -12.26 -4.33
CA ASN A 2 24.37 -11.58 -5.57
C ASN A 2 23.85 -10.12 -5.63
N LEU A 3 24.51 -9.29 -6.45
CA LEU A 3 24.17 -7.87 -6.60
C LEU A 3 22.71 -7.66 -7.03
N TRP A 4 22.24 -8.52 -7.94
CA TRP A 4 20.88 -8.47 -8.48
C TRP A 4 19.80 -8.70 -7.42
N PHE A 5 19.96 -9.67 -6.53
CA PHE A 5 19.03 -9.87 -5.41
C PHE A 5 19.00 -8.64 -4.50
N ARG A 6 20.18 -8.08 -4.17
CA ARG A 6 20.25 -6.89 -3.31
C ARG A 6 19.52 -5.70 -3.92
N LEU A 7 19.64 -5.47 -5.23
CA LEU A 7 18.91 -4.41 -5.93
C LEU A 7 17.40 -4.57 -5.75
N TRP A 8 16.86 -5.75 -6.04
CA TRP A 8 15.42 -6.02 -5.88
C TRP A 8 14.96 -5.94 -4.43
N TRP A 9 15.79 -6.40 -3.50
CA TRP A 9 15.50 -6.33 -2.08
C TRP A 9 15.48 -4.88 -1.56
N TYR A 10 16.46 -4.05 -1.93
CA TYR A 10 16.47 -2.63 -1.58
C TYR A 10 15.26 -1.91 -2.16
N TRP A 11 14.88 -2.24 -3.40
CA TRP A 11 13.64 -1.73 -3.99
C TRP A 11 12.43 -2.06 -3.11
N LEU A 12 12.25 -3.33 -2.72
CA LEU A 12 11.14 -3.74 -1.85
C LEU A 12 11.15 -3.02 -0.51
N VAL A 13 12.32 -2.84 0.10
CA VAL A 13 12.45 -2.08 1.35
C VAL A 13 12.03 -0.62 1.15
N ILE A 14 12.53 0.05 0.10
CA ILE A 14 12.17 1.45 -0.21
C ILE A 14 10.67 1.59 -0.44
N VAL A 15 10.06 0.72 -1.23
CA VAL A 15 8.63 0.74 -1.51
C VAL A 15 7.83 0.51 -0.22
N THR A 16 8.22 -0.45 0.61
CA THR A 16 7.51 -0.74 1.87
C THR A 16 7.66 0.42 2.87
N CYS A 17 8.83 1.04 2.95
CA CYS A 17 9.02 2.27 3.73
C CYS A 17 8.16 3.42 3.20
N GLY A 18 8.04 3.58 1.88
CA GLY A 18 7.15 4.56 1.25
C GLY A 18 5.69 4.33 1.63
N VAL A 19 5.22 3.08 1.61
CA VAL A 19 3.88 2.71 2.09
C VAL A 19 3.71 3.06 3.57
N THR A 20 4.70 2.75 4.42
CA THR A 20 4.64 3.13 5.85
C THR A 20 4.51 4.63 6.03
N ILE A 21 5.29 5.44 5.30
CA ILE A 21 5.21 6.91 5.37
C ILE A 21 3.85 7.42 4.89
N PHE A 22 3.35 6.89 3.77
CA PHE A 22 2.01 7.20 3.28
C PHE A 22 0.93 6.88 4.32
N SER A 23 1.03 5.71 4.95
CA SER A 23 0.09 5.24 5.97
C SER A 23 0.12 6.09 7.24
N ILE A 24 1.32 6.50 7.69
CA ILE A 24 1.47 7.46 8.80
C ILE A 24 0.84 8.81 8.43
N SER A 25 0.96 9.24 7.16
CA SER A 25 0.38 10.50 6.71
C SER A 25 -1.15 10.50 6.79
N LEU A 26 -1.81 9.36 6.56
CA LEU A 26 -3.25 9.18 6.80
C LEU A 26 -3.65 9.43 8.26
N LEU A 27 -2.75 9.13 9.20
CA LEU A 27 -2.99 9.28 10.64
C LEU A 27 -2.70 10.72 11.11
N ILE A 28 -1.56 11.29 10.72
CA ILE A 28 -1.06 12.55 11.29
C ILE A 28 -1.39 13.79 10.44
N LEU A 29 -1.72 13.61 9.15
CA LEU A 29 -2.11 14.69 8.23
C LEU A 29 -3.49 14.43 7.59
N PRO A 30 -4.56 14.17 8.37
CA PRO A 30 -5.85 13.74 7.82
C PRO A 30 -6.49 14.77 6.89
N ASP A 31 -6.33 16.07 7.17
CA ASP A 31 -6.87 17.15 6.32
C ASP A 31 -6.22 17.17 4.94
N PHE A 32 -4.89 17.07 4.91
CA PHE A 32 -4.12 17.03 3.67
C PHE A 32 -4.46 15.77 2.86
N MET A 33 -4.58 14.62 3.52
CA MET A 33 -4.96 13.37 2.88
C MET A 33 -6.38 13.43 2.31
N GLN A 34 -7.31 14.11 2.99
CA GLN A 34 -8.63 14.38 2.42
C GLN A 34 -8.58 15.25 1.18
N LEU A 35 -7.79 16.33 1.18
CA LEU A 35 -7.63 17.15 -0.03
C LEU A 35 -7.06 16.33 -1.19
N PHE A 36 -6.07 15.48 -0.91
CA PHE A 36 -5.47 14.56 -1.88
C PHE A 36 -6.51 13.59 -2.46
N PHE A 37 -7.24 12.86 -1.60
CA PHE A 37 -8.26 11.92 -2.07
C PHE A 37 -9.44 12.61 -2.74
N ASN A 38 -9.85 13.78 -2.29
CA ASN A 38 -10.91 14.55 -2.92
C ASN A 38 -10.52 14.93 -4.36
N ALA A 39 -9.29 15.43 -4.54
CA ALA A 39 -8.76 15.74 -5.86
C ALA A 39 -8.67 14.49 -6.75
N MET A 40 -8.25 13.35 -6.20
CA MET A 40 -8.11 12.11 -6.95
C MET A 40 -9.46 11.49 -7.36
N LEU A 41 -10.41 11.41 -6.42
CA LEU A 41 -11.67 10.68 -6.59
C LEU A 41 -12.74 11.53 -7.27
N PHE A 42 -12.80 12.83 -6.95
CA PHE A 42 -13.85 13.74 -7.43
C PHE A 42 -13.33 14.81 -8.39
N SER A 43 -12.03 14.81 -8.72
CA SER A 43 -11.40 15.86 -9.53
C SER A 43 -11.59 17.27 -8.94
N SER A 44 -11.80 17.36 -7.62
CA SER A 44 -12.02 18.61 -6.90
C SER A 44 -11.53 18.49 -5.46
N SER A 45 -10.60 19.34 -5.04
CA SER A 45 -10.14 19.40 -3.64
C SER A 45 -11.24 19.87 -2.67
N GLN A 46 -12.25 20.56 -3.21
CA GLN A 46 -13.38 21.11 -2.45
C GLN A 46 -14.60 20.18 -2.41
N ALA A 47 -14.51 18.92 -2.86
CA ALA A 47 -15.62 17.97 -2.80
C ALA A 47 -16.21 17.83 -1.37
N HIS A 48 -15.40 18.09 -0.34
CA HIS A 48 -15.83 18.16 1.05
C HIS A 48 -16.94 19.16 1.35
N THR A 49 -17.08 20.25 0.60
CA THR A 49 -18.16 21.23 0.80
C THR A 49 -19.53 20.67 0.41
N THR A 50 -19.55 19.58 -0.34
CA THR A 50 -20.77 18.84 -0.70
C THR A 50 -21.13 17.80 0.36
N PHE A 51 -20.16 17.37 1.18
CA PHE A 51 -20.40 16.49 2.31
C PHE A 51 -20.83 17.32 3.52
N GLY A 52 -21.86 16.89 4.26
CA GLY A 52 -22.16 17.50 5.55
C GLY A 52 -20.99 17.32 6.53
N GLU A 53 -20.82 18.26 7.47
CA GLU A 53 -19.72 18.28 8.46
C GLU A 53 -19.52 16.95 9.20
N ILE A 54 -20.62 16.25 9.51
CA ILE A 54 -20.61 14.95 10.17
C ILE A 54 -19.93 13.89 9.29
N ALA A 55 -20.30 13.81 8.00
CA ALA A 55 -19.71 12.86 7.07
C ALA A 55 -18.23 13.17 6.82
N TYR A 56 -17.90 14.45 6.70
CA TYR A 56 -16.53 14.92 6.53
C TYR A 56 -15.63 14.51 7.70
N SER A 57 -16.09 14.72 8.93
CA SER A 57 -15.38 14.31 10.15
C SER A 57 -15.26 12.79 10.26
N TYR A 58 -16.31 12.06 9.91
CA TYR A 58 -16.29 10.59 9.93
C TYR A 58 -15.29 10.01 8.93
N ILE A 59 -15.18 10.58 7.71
CA ILE A 59 -14.19 10.16 6.72
C ILE A 59 -12.75 10.37 7.24
N LYS A 60 -12.46 11.51 7.89
CA LYS A 60 -11.14 11.74 8.51
C LYS A 60 -10.81 10.67 9.55
N PHE A 61 -11.79 10.35 10.39
CA PHE A 61 -11.64 9.29 11.39
C PHE A 61 -11.34 7.93 10.74
N LEU A 62 -12.05 7.59 9.65
CA LEU A 62 -11.79 6.36 8.89
C LEU A 62 -10.40 6.34 8.25
N TYR A 63 -9.90 7.47 7.75
CA TYR A 63 -8.51 7.55 7.26
C TYR A 63 -7.49 7.30 8.37
N GLY A 64 -7.73 7.80 9.58
CA GLY A 64 -6.87 7.49 10.73
C GLY A 64 -6.83 5.99 11.05
N ILE A 65 -7.99 5.32 11.04
CA ILE A 65 -8.07 3.86 11.24
C ILE A 65 -7.33 3.12 10.11
N LEU A 66 -7.59 3.48 8.85
CA LEU A 66 -6.95 2.88 7.69
C LEU A 66 -5.43 3.04 7.76
N GLY A 67 -4.96 4.25 8.08
CA GLY A 67 -3.55 4.54 8.29
C GLY A 67 -2.93 3.65 9.35
N ALA A 68 -3.56 3.50 10.51
CA ALA A 68 -3.07 2.64 11.58
C ALA A 68 -2.96 1.16 11.15
N VAL A 69 -3.98 0.63 10.46
CA VAL A 69 -3.97 -0.74 9.92
C VAL A 69 -2.86 -0.90 8.88
N MET A 70 -2.71 0.06 7.97
CA MET A 70 -1.68 0.01 6.93
C MET A 70 -0.27 0.13 7.50
N VAL A 71 -0.05 0.92 8.55
CA VAL A 71 1.24 0.95 9.28
C VAL A 71 1.55 -0.40 9.89
N GLY A 72 0.59 -1.04 10.58
CA GLY A 72 0.78 -2.37 11.15
C GLY A 72 1.12 -3.42 10.08
N TRP A 73 0.42 -3.37 8.95
CA TRP A 73 0.68 -4.23 7.80
C TRP A 73 2.07 -3.97 7.19
N SER A 74 2.43 -2.73 6.89
CA SER A 74 3.70 -2.40 6.24
C SER A 74 4.91 -2.66 7.15
N VAL A 75 4.79 -2.45 8.46
CA VAL A 75 5.82 -2.82 9.44
C VAL A 75 6.01 -4.34 9.46
N THR A 76 4.93 -5.12 9.41
CA THR A 76 5.01 -6.58 9.31
C THR A 76 5.73 -7.01 8.04
N LEU A 77 5.40 -6.42 6.89
CA LEU A 77 6.11 -6.66 5.62
C LEU A 77 7.60 -6.29 5.71
N LEU A 78 7.95 -5.18 6.38
CA LEU A 78 9.35 -4.81 6.61
C LEU A 78 10.09 -5.88 7.41
N PHE A 79 9.51 -6.41 8.49
CA PHE A 79 10.12 -7.49 9.28
C PHE A 79 10.28 -8.77 8.47
N ILE A 80 9.31 -9.11 7.62
CA ILE A 80 9.45 -10.22 6.67
C ILE A 80 10.61 -9.96 5.71
N LEU A 81 10.71 -8.75 5.15
CA LEU A 81 11.75 -8.34 4.20
C LEU A 81 13.16 -8.41 4.79
N VAL A 82 13.38 -7.85 5.98
CA VAL A 82 14.71 -7.81 6.62
C VAL A 82 15.09 -9.12 7.31
N GLY A 83 14.11 -9.96 7.61
CA GLY A 83 14.29 -11.25 8.27
C GLY A 83 14.24 -12.43 7.29
N PRO A 84 13.15 -13.20 7.28
CA PRO A 84 13.07 -14.47 6.55
C PRO A 84 13.19 -14.32 5.03
N PHE A 85 12.72 -13.21 4.44
CA PHE A 85 12.87 -12.95 3.00
C PHE A 85 14.34 -12.73 2.63
N TYR A 86 15.07 -11.90 3.38
CA TYR A 86 16.52 -11.70 3.16
C TYR A 86 17.33 -12.99 3.33
N ARG A 87 16.88 -13.90 4.20
CA ARG A 87 17.46 -15.24 4.37
C ARG A 87 17.09 -16.23 3.26
N GLY A 88 16.24 -15.86 2.31
CA GLY A 88 15.84 -16.73 1.21
C GLY A 88 14.80 -17.79 1.58
N GLN A 89 14.03 -17.59 2.66
CA GLN A 89 12.98 -18.54 3.05
C GLN A 89 11.80 -18.46 2.09
N ARG A 90 11.41 -19.58 1.50
CA ARG A 90 10.40 -19.64 0.44
C ARG A 90 9.03 -19.13 0.91
N GLU A 91 8.69 -19.42 2.14
CA GLU A 91 7.45 -19.01 2.82
C GLU A 91 7.37 -17.49 2.93
N ALA A 92 8.50 -16.80 3.09
CA ALA A 92 8.52 -15.34 3.17
C ALA A 92 8.22 -14.68 1.82
N TRP A 93 8.66 -15.29 0.71
CA TRP A 93 8.30 -14.81 -0.63
C TRP A 93 6.80 -14.96 -0.87
N TYR A 94 6.21 -16.09 -0.49
CA TYR A 94 4.76 -16.28 -0.57
C TYR A 94 4.00 -15.34 0.35
N ALA A 95 4.45 -15.14 1.59
CA ALA A 95 3.82 -14.22 2.53
C ALA A 95 3.76 -12.80 1.97
N MET A 96 4.89 -12.29 1.43
CA MET A 96 4.93 -10.99 0.76
C MET A 96 3.98 -10.93 -0.45
N THR A 97 4.11 -11.91 -1.35
CA THR A 97 3.39 -11.89 -2.64
C THR A 97 1.89 -12.05 -2.45
N VAL A 98 1.46 -13.04 -1.67
CA VAL A 98 0.04 -13.30 -1.40
C VAL A 98 -0.57 -12.15 -0.62
N SER A 99 0.13 -11.59 0.37
CA SER A 99 -0.40 -10.45 1.12
C SER A 99 -0.67 -9.23 0.24
N VAL A 100 0.28 -8.85 -0.62
CA VAL A 100 0.11 -7.73 -1.57
C VAL A 100 -0.99 -8.01 -2.59
N LEU A 101 -1.05 -9.22 -3.15
CA LEU A 101 -2.07 -9.59 -4.14
C LEU A 101 -3.47 -9.60 -3.53
N VAL A 102 -3.66 -10.18 -2.35
CA VAL A 102 -4.95 -10.23 -1.68
C VAL A 102 -5.43 -8.82 -1.33
N TRP A 103 -4.56 -7.97 -0.78
CA TRP A 103 -4.89 -6.56 -0.53
C TRP A 103 -5.35 -5.86 -1.82
N PHE A 104 -4.55 -5.94 -2.89
CA PHE A 104 -4.85 -5.30 -4.17
C PHE A 104 -6.19 -5.77 -4.74
N MET A 105 -6.44 -7.09 -4.74
CA MET A 105 -7.67 -7.68 -5.27
C MET A 105 -8.90 -7.21 -4.51
N LEU A 106 -8.86 -7.26 -3.17
CA LEU A 106 -9.99 -6.86 -2.34
C LEU A 106 -10.29 -5.36 -2.44
N ASP A 107 -9.26 -4.53 -2.29
CA ASP A 107 -9.40 -3.07 -2.30
C ASP A 107 -9.84 -2.54 -3.67
N SER A 108 -9.23 -3.05 -4.75
CA SER A 108 -9.55 -2.61 -6.11
C SER A 108 -10.92 -3.10 -6.57
N SER A 109 -11.33 -4.33 -6.19
CA SER A 109 -12.68 -4.83 -6.50
C SER A 109 -13.75 -4.00 -5.80
N LEU A 110 -13.53 -3.65 -4.53
CA LEU A 110 -14.42 -2.75 -3.79
C LEU A 110 -14.46 -1.35 -4.41
N SER A 111 -13.31 -0.82 -4.81
CA SER A 111 -13.21 0.50 -5.44
C SER A 111 -14.03 0.58 -6.72
N ILE A 112 -13.92 -0.44 -7.59
CA ILE A 112 -14.67 -0.50 -8.84
C ILE A 112 -16.16 -0.66 -8.58
N SER A 113 -16.56 -1.58 -7.69
CA SER A 113 -17.99 -1.82 -7.41
C SER A 113 -18.68 -0.62 -6.75
N ALA A 114 -17.93 0.18 -5.97
CA ALA A 114 -18.40 1.42 -5.37
C ALA A 114 -18.36 2.64 -6.31
N GLY A 115 -17.86 2.49 -7.55
CA GLY A 115 -17.79 3.57 -8.55
C GLY A 115 -16.53 4.45 -8.48
N PHE A 116 -15.55 4.11 -7.64
CA PHE A 116 -14.30 4.84 -7.42
C PHE A 116 -13.11 4.17 -8.11
N TRP A 117 -13.22 3.92 -9.41
CA TRP A 117 -12.20 3.21 -10.21
C TRP A 117 -10.82 3.90 -10.20
N GLN A 118 -10.76 5.21 -9.97
CA GLN A 118 -9.52 5.98 -9.84
C GLN A 118 -8.63 5.41 -8.73
N ASN A 119 -9.23 4.91 -7.64
CA ASN A 119 -8.49 4.26 -6.57
C ASN A 119 -7.86 2.93 -7.02
N ALA A 120 -8.55 2.14 -7.85
CA ALA A 120 -7.99 0.91 -8.43
C ALA A 120 -6.79 1.20 -9.35
N VAL A 121 -6.83 2.30 -10.11
CA VAL A 121 -5.69 2.75 -10.92
C VAL A 121 -4.52 3.17 -10.03
N PHE A 122 -4.78 3.95 -8.98
CA PHE A 122 -3.77 4.34 -8.00
C PHE A 122 -3.10 3.11 -7.35
N ASN A 123 -3.89 2.14 -6.90
CA ASN A 123 -3.40 0.89 -6.33
C ASN A 123 -2.59 0.04 -7.32
N THR A 124 -2.89 0.12 -8.62
CA THR A 124 -2.13 -0.60 -9.65
C THR A 124 -0.68 -0.13 -9.69
N ILE A 125 -0.42 1.16 -9.43
CA ILE A 125 0.93 1.71 -9.33
C ILE A 125 1.69 1.06 -8.16
N PHE A 126 1.05 0.95 -6.99
CA PHE A 126 1.64 0.24 -5.83
C PHE A 126 1.91 -1.22 -6.16
N LEU A 127 0.95 -1.91 -6.78
CA LEU A 127 1.11 -3.30 -7.18
C LEU A 127 2.33 -3.47 -8.08
N ILE A 128 2.52 -2.61 -9.08
CA ILE A 128 3.67 -2.66 -9.99
C ILE A 128 4.98 -2.50 -9.20
N PHE A 129 5.04 -1.55 -8.27
CA PHE A 129 6.22 -1.32 -7.44
C PHE A 129 6.61 -2.53 -6.56
N PHE A 130 5.66 -3.34 -6.14
CA PHE A 130 5.94 -4.60 -5.44
C PHE A 130 6.19 -5.77 -6.41
N ALA A 131 5.39 -5.89 -7.47
CA ALA A 131 5.40 -7.04 -8.38
C ALA A 131 6.72 -7.16 -9.14
N ILE A 132 7.29 -6.05 -9.63
CA ILE A 132 8.55 -6.06 -10.37
C ILE A 132 9.69 -6.72 -9.55
N PRO A 133 10.03 -6.25 -8.34
CA PRO A 133 11.08 -6.87 -7.56
C PRO A 133 10.69 -8.25 -6.99
N LEU A 134 9.41 -8.54 -6.72
CA LEU A 134 8.97 -9.88 -6.30
C LEU A 134 9.20 -10.91 -7.42
N VAL A 135 8.85 -10.58 -8.66
CA VAL A 135 9.15 -11.43 -9.83
C VAL A 135 10.66 -11.52 -10.04
N GLY A 136 11.40 -10.41 -9.92
CA GLY A 136 12.86 -10.37 -10.03
C GLY A 136 13.59 -11.21 -8.97
N THR A 137 12.94 -11.46 -7.83
CA THR A 137 13.48 -12.27 -6.74
C THR A 137 13.00 -13.73 -6.74
N TYR A 138 11.94 -14.07 -7.47
CA TYR A 138 11.30 -15.39 -7.43
C TYR A 138 12.27 -16.57 -7.53
N ARG A 139 13.21 -16.51 -8.49
CA ARG A 139 14.22 -17.58 -8.73
C ARG A 139 15.14 -17.86 -7.54
N TYR A 140 15.31 -16.92 -6.61
CA TYR A 140 16.17 -17.12 -5.43
C TYR A 140 15.47 -17.93 -4.33
N PHE A 141 14.15 -18.13 -4.44
CA PHE A 141 13.31 -18.83 -3.48
C PHE A 141 12.77 -20.19 -4.01
N GLN A 142 13.18 -20.60 -5.22
CA GLN A 142 12.81 -21.89 -5.84
C GLN A 142 13.84 -23.01 -5.59
N LYS A 143 14.69 -22.86 -4.57
CA LYS A 143 15.60 -23.91 -4.12
C LYS A 143 14.90 -24.76 -3.08
#